data_AF-A0A0B3BLY0-F1
#
_entry.id   AF-A0A0B3BLY0-F1
#
_cell.length_a   1.000
_cell.length_b   1.000
_cell.length_c   1.000
_cell.angle_alpha   90.00
_cell.angle_beta   90.00
_cell.angle_gamma   90.00
#
_symmetry.space_group_name_H-M   'P 1'
#
loop_
_entity.id
_entity.type
_entity.pdbx_description
1 polymer ?
#
loop_
_entity_poly.entity_id
_entity_poly.type
_entity_poly.pdbx_seq_one_letter_code
_entity_poly.pdbx_strand_id
1 'polypeptide(L)'
;MRKTLAALLIAAALPAAALAMPGPSAPCAPEAVQGMQHKAFHGKHDGGMRDLDLTREQRREMRRIMGEQHKAHWEIHQRYLDKLPQKEREAMQKEMRDNREKRQQEVRKLLTPEQQKRFDEMRKAMDERQAEWSEFQEWKADKAKAR
;
A
#
# COMPACT_ATOMS: atom_id res chain seq x y z
N MET A 1 2.93 0.59 56.89
CA MET A 1 1.80 -0.12 57.53
C MET A 1 0.83 0.90 58.11
N ARG A 2 -0.31 1.13 57.46
CA ARG A 2 -1.61 1.52 58.06
C ARG A 2 -2.65 1.56 56.94
N LYS A 3 -3.55 0.59 57.04
CA LYS A 3 -4.72 0.35 56.19
C LYS A 3 -5.90 1.07 56.84
N THR A 4 -6.78 1.69 56.07
CA THR A 4 -8.21 1.80 56.41
C THR A 4 -9.04 1.95 55.14
N LEU A 5 -9.85 0.91 54.91
CA LEU A 5 -10.97 0.86 53.97
C LEU A 5 -12.16 1.60 54.58
N ALA A 6 -13.01 2.24 53.77
CA ALA A 6 -14.47 2.25 53.96
C ALA A 6 -15.17 2.88 52.77
N ALA A 7 -15.99 2.07 52.11
CA ALA A 7 -16.89 2.43 51.02
C ALA A 7 -18.11 3.22 51.53
N LEU A 8 -18.61 4.15 50.71
CA LEU A 8 -19.97 4.67 50.84
C LEU A 8 -20.68 4.48 49.49
N LEU A 9 -21.43 3.39 49.39
CA LEU A 9 -22.49 3.21 48.40
C LEU A 9 -23.75 3.88 48.95
N ILE A 10 -24.22 4.94 48.30
CA ILE A 10 -25.59 5.44 48.46
C ILE A 10 -26.28 5.26 47.11
N ALA A 11 -27.06 4.18 47.03
CA ALA A 11 -28.04 3.98 45.98
C ALA A 11 -29.23 4.91 46.24
N ALA A 12 -29.43 5.90 45.36
CA ALA A 12 -30.67 6.65 45.25
C ALA A 12 -31.16 6.53 43.82
N ALA A 13 -32.21 5.73 43.64
CA ALA A 13 -32.99 5.62 42.41
C ALA A 13 -33.77 6.93 42.17
N LEU A 14 -33.89 7.37 40.90
CA LEU A 14 -34.96 8.22 40.34
C LEU A 14 -34.68 8.50 38.84
N PRO A 15 -35.70 8.88 38.04
CA PRO A 15 -36.45 8.03 37.12
C PRO A 15 -36.03 8.16 35.64
N ALA A 16 -36.31 7.11 34.87
CA ALA A 16 -36.18 7.09 33.42
C ALA A 16 -37.11 8.13 32.76
N ALA A 17 -36.52 9.22 32.25
CA ALA A 17 -37.13 10.06 31.25
C ALA A 17 -36.31 9.92 29.95
N ALA A 18 -36.90 9.22 28.98
CA ALA A 18 -36.42 9.20 27.61
C ALA A 18 -36.62 10.60 27.00
N LEU A 19 -35.53 11.33 26.81
CA LEU A 19 -35.48 12.42 25.84
C LEU A 19 -34.28 12.16 24.94
N ALA A 20 -34.61 11.72 23.74
CA ALA A 20 -33.73 11.70 22.60
C ALA A 20 -33.09 13.08 22.42
N MET A 21 -31.77 13.11 22.30
CA MET A 21 -30.91 14.04 21.54
C MET A 21 -29.52 14.08 22.18
N PRO A 22 -28.47 13.49 21.56
CA PRO A 22 -27.10 13.87 21.87
C PRO A 22 -26.50 14.67 20.71
N GLY A 23 -26.47 15.99 20.89
CA GLY A 23 -25.23 16.74 20.63
C GLY A 23 -24.85 17.43 21.95
N PRO A 24 -23.64 17.99 22.15
CA PRO A 24 -22.42 18.00 21.35
C PRO A 24 -21.20 17.44 22.13
N SER A 25 -20.00 17.56 21.54
CA SER A 25 -18.65 17.35 22.12
C SER A 25 -18.07 15.93 22.10
N ALA A 26 -16.89 15.84 21.49
CA ALA A 26 -16.08 14.65 21.34
C ALA A 26 -15.51 14.14 22.67
N PRO A 27 -15.29 12.82 22.77
CA PRO A 27 -14.13 12.28 23.47
C PRO A 27 -13.26 11.51 22.48
N CYS A 28 -12.00 11.92 22.38
CA CYS A 28 -10.94 11.12 21.80
C CYS A 28 -10.88 9.75 22.49
N ALA A 29 -11.08 8.68 21.75
CA ALA A 29 -10.56 7.35 22.07
C ALA A 29 -10.41 6.52 20.77
N PRO A 30 -9.41 5.63 20.71
CA PRO A 30 -8.63 5.38 19.51
C PRO A 30 -8.97 4.01 18.92
N GLU A 31 -9.67 3.98 17.79
CA GLU A 31 -9.75 2.75 17.01
C GLU A 31 -10.16 3.06 15.57
N ALA A 32 -9.58 2.32 14.63
CA ALA A 32 -9.65 2.48 13.19
C ALA A 32 -8.81 3.63 12.59
N VAL A 33 -7.48 3.53 12.74
CA VAL A 33 -6.60 3.78 11.57
C VAL A 33 -6.82 2.61 10.60
N GLN A 34 -8.01 2.56 10.01
CA GLN A 34 -8.35 1.62 8.96
C GLN A 34 -7.74 2.20 7.70
N GLY A 35 -6.65 1.56 7.26
CA GLY A 35 -5.81 1.97 6.14
C GLY A 35 -6.62 2.57 5.01
N MET A 36 -6.32 3.83 4.72
CA MET A 36 -6.90 4.63 3.66
C MET A 36 -6.74 3.88 2.32
N GLN A 37 -7.78 3.14 1.94
CA GLN A 37 -8.21 2.86 0.58
C GLN A 37 -7.10 2.37 -0.40
N HIS A 38 -6.61 1.15 -0.22
CA HIS A 38 -5.96 0.40 -1.32
C HIS A 38 -7.00 -0.18 -2.32
N LYS A 39 -7.93 0.66 -2.79
CA LYS A 39 -8.93 0.30 -3.83
C LYS A 39 -8.70 1.06 -5.15
N ALA A 40 -7.43 1.28 -5.50
CA ALA A 40 -7.05 2.00 -6.73
C ALA A 40 -5.88 1.36 -7.50
N PHE A 41 -5.57 0.09 -7.27
CA PHE A 41 -4.49 -0.57 -8.00
C PHE A 41 -5.04 -1.71 -8.85
N HIS A 42 -4.95 -1.51 -10.17
CA HIS A 42 -5.22 -2.41 -11.31
C HIS A 42 -6.41 -2.09 -12.25
N GLY A 43 -7.04 -0.93 -12.16
CA GLY A 43 -8.00 -0.48 -13.19
C GLY A 43 -8.06 1.03 -13.28
N LYS A 44 -7.90 1.58 -14.50
CA LYS A 44 -8.00 3.02 -14.82
C LYS A 44 -6.97 3.92 -14.10
N HIS A 45 -5.71 3.83 -14.51
CA HIS A 45 -4.63 4.69 -14.00
C HIS A 45 -4.69 6.16 -14.49
N ASP A 46 -5.82 6.61 -15.00
CA ASP A 46 -6.01 7.98 -15.52
C ASP A 46 -7.39 8.49 -15.06
N GLY A 47 -7.63 8.44 -13.74
CA GLY A 47 -8.91 8.86 -13.15
C GLY A 47 -9.34 10.24 -13.65
N GLY A 48 -10.57 10.36 -14.18
CA GLY A 48 -11.16 11.60 -14.71
C GLY A 48 -10.47 12.20 -15.95
N MET A 49 -9.15 12.11 -16.09
CA MET A 49 -8.37 12.73 -17.17
C MET A 49 -8.45 11.99 -18.50
N ARG A 50 -8.69 10.67 -18.49
CA ARG A 50 -8.90 9.91 -19.74
C ARG A 50 -10.20 10.27 -20.45
N ASP A 51 -11.17 10.75 -19.69
CA ASP A 51 -12.49 11.12 -20.18
C ASP A 51 -12.53 12.59 -20.67
N LEU A 52 -11.39 13.29 -20.62
CA LEU A 52 -11.21 14.61 -21.21
C LEU A 52 -10.74 14.48 -22.65
N ASP A 53 -11.38 15.19 -23.58
CA ASP A 53 -10.96 15.29 -24.97
C ASP A 53 -9.71 16.18 -25.12
N LEU A 54 -8.57 15.67 -24.63
CA LEU A 54 -7.30 16.38 -24.66
C LEU A 54 -6.72 16.41 -26.08
N THR A 55 -6.27 17.60 -26.50
CA THR A 55 -5.43 17.75 -27.70
C THR A 55 -4.12 16.98 -27.55
N ARG A 56 -3.43 16.72 -28.67
CA ARG A 56 -2.13 16.01 -28.68
C ARG A 56 -1.09 16.72 -27.81
N GLU A 57 -1.11 18.04 -27.78
CA GLU A 57 -0.16 18.85 -27.00
C GLU A 57 -0.44 18.78 -25.50
N GLN A 58 -1.71 18.91 -25.12
CA GLN A 58 -2.14 18.73 -23.73
C GLN A 58 -1.83 17.32 -23.22
N ARG A 59 -2.01 16.28 -24.03
CA ARG A 59 -1.66 14.91 -23.66
C ARG A 59 -0.15 14.72 -23.43
N ARG A 60 0.67 15.34 -24.27
CA ARG A 60 2.13 15.32 -24.12
C ARG A 60 2.55 15.99 -22.81
N GLU A 61 1.99 17.16 -22.53
CA GLU A 61 2.30 17.91 -21.32
C GLU A 61 1.78 17.20 -20.06
N MET A 62 0.59 16.62 -20.12
CA MET A 62 0.04 15.79 -19.06
C MET A 62 0.96 14.59 -18.76
N ARG A 63 1.46 13.90 -19.79
CA ARG A 63 2.41 12.80 -19.61
C ARG A 63 3.71 13.26 -18.94
N ARG A 64 4.20 14.46 -19.28
CA ARG A 64 5.38 15.06 -18.64
C ARG A 64 5.12 15.28 -17.15
N ILE A 65 4.04 15.98 -16.81
CA ILE A 65 3.66 16.30 -15.42
C ILE A 65 3.46 15.02 -14.60
N MET A 66 2.71 14.05 -15.12
CA MET A 66 2.48 12.77 -14.44
C MET A 66 3.77 11.96 -14.27
N GLY A 67 4.66 11.99 -15.27
CA GLY A 67 5.97 11.36 -15.19
C GLY A 67 6.87 12.00 -14.12
N GLU A 68 6.86 13.33 -14.00
CA GLU A 68 7.60 14.08 -12.98
C GLU A 68 7.03 13.82 -11.58
N GLN A 69 5.70 13.82 -11.43
CA GLN A 69 5.05 13.48 -10.18
C GLN A 69 5.42 12.06 -9.73
N HIS A 70 5.40 11.09 -10.65
CA HIS A 70 5.76 9.71 -10.33
C HIS A 70 7.22 9.59 -9.85
N LYS A 71 8.15 10.27 -10.54
CA LYS A 71 9.56 10.34 -10.13
C LYS A 71 9.72 10.97 -8.75
N ALA A 72 9.08 12.12 -8.51
CA ALA A 72 9.14 12.80 -7.22
C ALA A 72 8.60 11.91 -6.09
N HIS A 73 7.46 11.25 -6.29
CA HIS A 73 6.92 10.28 -5.33
C HIS A 73 7.90 9.14 -5.05
N TRP A 74 8.50 8.56 -6.09
CA TRP A 74 9.48 7.49 -5.94
C TRP A 74 10.71 7.96 -5.16
N GLU A 75 11.28 9.11 -5.50
CA GLU A 75 12.42 9.69 -4.78
C GLU A 75 12.12 9.95 -3.32
N ILE A 76 10.95 10.53 -3.01
CA ILE A 76 10.54 10.76 -1.62
C ILE A 76 10.53 9.43 -0.86
N HIS A 77 9.89 8.40 -1.41
CA HIS A 77 9.86 7.08 -0.78
C HIS A 77 11.27 6.49 -0.60
N GLN A 78 12.12 6.53 -1.63
CA GLN A 78 13.48 6.00 -1.54
C GLN A 78 14.30 6.71 -0.45
N ARG A 79 14.21 8.04 -0.35
CA ARG A 79 14.91 8.80 0.70
C ARG A 79 14.56 8.35 2.12
N TYR A 80 13.35 7.83 2.34
CA TYR A 80 12.97 7.27 3.64
C TYR A 80 13.36 5.79 3.76
N LEU A 81 13.29 5.01 2.68
CA LEU A 81 13.76 3.62 2.66
C LEU A 81 15.27 3.50 2.87
N ASP A 82 16.06 4.44 2.35
CA ASP A 82 17.51 4.47 2.52
C ASP A 82 17.94 4.69 3.98
N LYS A 83 17.06 5.28 4.79
CA LYS A 83 17.28 5.47 6.24
C LYS A 83 17.05 4.20 7.04
N LEU A 84 16.36 3.19 6.49
CA LEU A 84 16.16 1.93 7.20
C LEU A 84 17.51 1.18 7.33
N PRO A 85 17.78 0.57 8.50
CA PRO A 85 18.90 -0.34 8.65
C PRO A 85 18.86 -1.47 7.60
N GLN A 86 20.02 -1.93 7.15
CA GLN A 86 20.13 -2.97 6.11
C GLN A 86 19.31 -4.23 6.46
N LYS A 87 19.37 -4.67 7.73
CA LYS A 87 18.60 -5.83 8.22
C LYS A 87 17.09 -5.65 8.07
N GLU A 88 16.57 -4.45 8.34
CA GLU A 88 15.14 -4.15 8.22
C GLU A 88 14.73 -4.07 6.74
N ARG A 89 15.59 -3.53 5.87
CA ARG A 89 15.36 -3.55 4.41
C ARG A 89 15.27 -4.98 3.88
N GLU A 90 16.17 -5.86 4.30
CA GLU A 90 16.17 -7.27 3.91
C GLU A 90 14.93 -8.01 4.43
N ALA A 91 14.54 -7.76 5.69
CA ALA A 91 13.32 -8.30 6.27
C ALA A 91 12.08 -7.86 5.47
N MET A 92 11.95 -6.57 5.18
CA MET A 92 10.86 -6.03 4.37
C MET A 92 10.81 -6.68 2.97
N GLN A 93 11.97 -6.79 2.29
CA GLN A 93 12.03 -7.44 0.98
C GLN A 93 11.63 -8.91 1.05
N LYS A 94 12.03 -9.63 2.11
CA LYS A 94 11.63 -11.02 2.34
C LYS A 94 10.12 -11.11 2.53
N GLU A 95 9.53 -10.28 3.39
CA GLU A 95 8.09 -10.26 3.61
C GLU A 95 7.29 -9.97 2.33
N MET A 96 7.77 -9.04 1.50
CA MET A 96 7.17 -8.76 0.20
C MET A 96 7.23 -9.97 -0.75
N ARG A 97 8.36 -10.69 -0.78
CA ARG A 97 8.49 -11.93 -1.57
C ARG A 97 7.55 -13.03 -1.07
N ASP A 98 7.56 -13.29 0.23
CA ASP A 98 6.73 -14.31 0.87
C ASP A 98 5.23 -14.03 0.60
N ASN A 99 4.80 -12.77 0.75
CA ASN A 99 3.42 -12.37 0.46
C ASN A 99 3.08 -12.50 -1.04
N ARG A 100 4.01 -12.15 -1.93
CA ARG A 100 3.84 -12.32 -3.38
C ARG A 100 3.71 -13.79 -3.76
N GLU A 101 4.49 -14.70 -3.16
CA GLU A 101 4.38 -16.15 -3.38
C GLU A 101 3.06 -16.70 -2.85
N LYS A 102 2.67 -16.32 -1.63
CA LYS A 102 1.40 -16.72 -1.02
C LYS A 102 0.21 -16.35 -1.90
N ARG A 103 0.12 -15.09 -2.34
CA ARG A 103 -0.94 -14.67 -3.28
C ARG A 103 -0.94 -15.47 -4.58
N GLN A 104 0.23 -15.78 -5.13
CA GLN A 104 0.30 -16.56 -6.36
C GLN A 104 -0.23 -17.97 -6.16
N GLN A 105 0.09 -18.62 -5.05
CA GLN A 105 -0.46 -19.94 -4.70
C GLN A 105 -1.98 -19.88 -4.52
N GLU A 106 -2.50 -18.86 -3.85
CA GLU A 106 -3.94 -18.65 -3.68
C GLU A 106 -4.65 -18.43 -5.02
N VAL A 107 -4.09 -17.58 -5.90
CA VAL A 107 -4.62 -17.38 -7.26
C VAL A 107 -4.60 -18.70 -8.04
N ARG A 108 -3.50 -19.45 -8.00
CA ARG A 108 -3.35 -20.71 -8.73
C ARG A 108 -4.41 -21.74 -8.32
N LYS A 109 -4.77 -21.80 -7.03
CA LYS A 109 -5.84 -22.68 -6.51
C LYS A 109 -7.23 -22.38 -7.08
N LEU A 110 -7.48 -21.15 -7.54
CA LEU A 110 -8.75 -20.73 -8.13
C LEU A 110 -8.82 -20.99 -9.64
N LEU A 111 -7.70 -21.32 -10.29
CA LEU A 111 -7.61 -21.50 -11.73
C LEU A 111 -7.90 -22.95 -12.14
N THR A 112 -8.51 -23.12 -13.31
CA THR A 112 -8.64 -24.44 -13.95
C THR A 112 -7.27 -24.97 -14.40
N PRO A 113 -7.10 -26.29 -14.63
CA PRO A 113 -5.80 -26.84 -15.05
C PRO A 113 -5.20 -26.17 -16.30
N GLU A 114 -6.02 -25.84 -17.30
CA GLU A 114 -5.54 -25.13 -18.50
C GLU A 114 -5.08 -23.70 -18.15
N GLN A 115 -5.83 -22.99 -17.30
CA GLN A 115 -5.45 -21.64 -16.85
C GLN A 115 -4.20 -21.65 -15.99
N GLN A 116 -4.01 -22.67 -15.14
CA GLN A 116 -2.80 -22.85 -14.34
C GLN A 116 -1.56 -22.99 -15.23
N LYS A 117 -1.64 -23.78 -16.30
CA LYS A 117 -0.54 -23.92 -17.26
C LYS A 117 -0.13 -22.57 -17.86
N ARG A 118 -1.10 -21.79 -18.35
CA ARG A 118 -0.83 -20.45 -18.90
C ARG A 118 -0.30 -19.50 -17.83
N PHE A 119 -0.81 -19.57 -16.61
CA PHE A 119 -0.35 -18.75 -15.49
C PHE A 119 1.11 -19.08 -15.16
N ASP A 120 1.46 -20.35 -15.05
CA ASP A 120 2.82 -20.82 -14.74
C ASP A 120 3.81 -20.43 -15.86
N GLU A 121 3.39 -20.52 -17.13
CA GLU A 121 4.18 -20.02 -18.29
C GLU A 121 4.40 -18.51 -18.24
N MET A 122 3.35 -17.73 -17.98
CA MET A 122 3.46 -16.27 -17.82
C MET A 122 4.39 -15.89 -16.66
N ARG A 123 4.40 -16.67 -15.57
CA ARG A 123 5.29 -16.43 -14.43
C ARG A 123 6.74 -16.63 -14.82
N LYS A 124 7.04 -17.75 -15.47
CA LYS A 124 8.39 -18.03 -15.94
C LYS A 124 8.92 -16.92 -16.85
N ALA A 125 8.11 -16.46 -17.81
CA ALA A 125 8.49 -15.35 -18.70
C ALA A 125 8.72 -14.02 -17.95
N MET A 126 7.95 -13.75 -16.89
CA MET A 126 8.15 -12.56 -16.07
C MET A 126 9.44 -12.65 -15.24
N ASP A 127 9.77 -13.82 -14.72
CA ASP A 127 10.99 -14.03 -13.94
C ASP A 127 12.24 -13.95 -14.82
N GLU A 128 12.20 -14.50 -16.04
CA GLU A 128 13.24 -14.34 -17.07
C GLU A 128 13.45 -12.86 -17.42
N ARG A 129 12.36 -12.13 -17.72
CA ARG A 129 12.44 -10.69 -18.01
C ARG A 129 12.98 -9.87 -16.84
N GLN A 130 12.67 -10.27 -15.60
CA GLN A 130 13.19 -9.60 -14.42
C GLN A 130 14.71 -9.84 -14.29
N ALA A 131 15.17 -11.06 -14.56
CA ALA A 131 16.60 -11.41 -14.56
C ALA A 131 17.37 -10.62 -15.65
N GLU A 132 16.87 -10.61 -16.88
CA GLU A 132 17.44 -9.81 -17.97
C GLU A 132 17.48 -8.32 -17.63
N TRP A 133 16.42 -7.80 -17.00
CA TRP A 133 16.38 -6.41 -16.58
C TRP A 133 17.40 -6.10 -15.49
N SER A 134 17.61 -7.00 -14.51
CA SER A 134 18.67 -6.82 -13.52
C SER A 134 20.06 -6.79 -14.15
N GLU A 135 20.37 -7.73 -15.04
CA GLU A 135 21.64 -7.77 -15.77
C GLU A 135 21.86 -6.49 -16.58
N PHE A 136 20.80 -5.99 -17.23
CA PHE A 136 20.85 -4.75 -17.97
C PHE A 136 21.11 -3.52 -17.07
N GLN A 137 20.53 -3.47 -15.87
CA GLN A 137 20.79 -2.39 -14.91
C GLN A 137 22.23 -2.43 -14.40
N GLU A 138 22.77 -3.62 -14.14
CA GLU A 138 24.17 -3.81 -13.75
C GLU A 138 25.12 -3.33 -14.85
N TRP A 139 24.89 -3.78 -16.09
CA TRP A 139 25.65 -3.31 -17.27
C TRP A 139 25.60 -1.79 -17.42
N LYS A 140 24.43 -1.19 -17.22
CA LYS A 140 24.25 0.27 -17.31
C LYS A 140 25.01 1.01 -16.20
N ALA A 141 25.03 0.47 -14.98
CA ALA A 141 25.79 1.03 -13.87
C ALA A 141 27.30 0.95 -14.13
N ASP A 142 27.79 -0.16 -14.67
CA ASP A 142 29.21 -0.33 -15.00
C ASP A 142 29.64 0.60 -16.14
N LYS A 143 28.80 0.77 -17.17
CA LYS A 143 29.04 1.75 -18.23
C LYS A 143 29.02 3.20 -17.74
N ALA A 144 28.22 3.52 -16.72
CA ALA A 144 28.20 4.85 -16.12
C ALA A 144 29.44 5.12 -15.26
N LYS A 145 30.01 4.10 -14.60
CA LYS A 145 31.27 4.20 -13.82
C LYS A 145 32.52 4.26 -14.70
N ALA A 146 32.46 3.67 -15.90
CA ALA A 146 33.57 3.66 -16.85
C ALA A 146 33.67 4.93 -17.73
N ARG A 147 32.80 5.91 -17.51
CA ARG A 147 32.81 7.24 -18.14
C ARG A 147 33.28 8.28 -17.13
#